data_AF-A0A936IMK9-F1
#
_entry.id   AF-A0A936IMK9-F1
#
_cell.length_a   1.000
_cell.length_b   1.000
_cell.length_c   1.000
_cell.angle_alpha   90.00
_cell.angle_beta   90.00
_cell.angle_gamma   90.00
#
_symmetry.space_group_name_H-M   'P 1'
#
loop_
_entity.id
_entity.type
_entity.pdbx_description
1 polymer ?
#
loop_
_entity_poly.entity_id
_entity_poly.type
_entity_poly.pdbx_seq_one_letter_code
_entity_poly.pdbx_strand_id
1 'polypeptide(L)'
;MAGLLAAEFERRVVQEAVPRIRHCVSLLTEAQVWQRPNAHCNSIANLLLHLAGNVRQWIVAGLGGDADARDRPREFAADAGASQPSPPELLDALDATVRQASAIIARLTPEQLLATYPFQGGAS
;
A
#
# COMPACT_ATOMS: atom_id res chain seq x y z
N MET A 1 -21.66 -11.99 5.71
CA MET A 1 -21.08 -11.15 4.64
C MET A 1 -19.74 -10.54 5.06
N ALA A 2 -19.66 -9.79 6.16
CA ALA A 2 -18.39 -9.20 6.64
C ALA A 2 -17.25 -10.21 6.86
N GLY A 3 -17.52 -11.36 7.51
CA GLY A 3 -16.50 -12.39 7.72
C GLY A 3 -15.93 -13.02 6.43
N LEU A 4 -16.74 -13.11 5.37
CA LEU A 4 -16.28 -13.59 4.06
C LEU A 4 -15.34 -12.58 3.39
N LEU A 5 -15.67 -11.28 3.48
CA LEU A 5 -14.82 -10.22 2.96
C LEU A 5 -13.46 -10.19 3.67
N ALA A 6 -13.45 -10.29 5.00
CA ALA A 6 -12.21 -10.33 5.77
C ALA A 6 -11.35 -11.55 5.41
N ALA A 7 -11.96 -12.73 5.29
CA ALA A 7 -11.24 -13.95 4.88
C ALA A 7 -10.67 -13.82 3.46
N GLU A 8 -11.40 -13.20 2.53
CA GLU A 8 -10.92 -13.00 1.16
C GLU A 8 -9.81 -11.94 1.08
N PHE A 9 -9.91 -10.86 1.86
CA PHE A 9 -8.84 -9.87 1.95
C PHE A 9 -7.55 -10.49 2.50
N GLU A 10 -7.67 -11.24 3.60
CA GLU A 10 -6.55 -11.95 4.21
C GLU A 10 -5.89 -12.90 3.20
N ARG A 11 -6.68 -13.71 2.50
CA ARG A 11 -6.16 -14.66 1.51
C ARG A 11 -5.51 -13.95 0.32
N ARG A 12 -6.22 -13.02 -0.32
CA ARG A 12 -5.79 -12.41 -1.58
C ARG A 12 -4.67 -11.39 -1.41
N VAL A 13 -4.75 -10.57 -0.37
CA VAL A 13 -3.80 -9.47 -0.17
C VAL A 13 -2.65 -9.93 0.71
N VAL A 14 -2.96 -10.49 1.88
CA VAL A 14 -1.94 -10.80 2.90
C VAL A 14 -1.19 -12.09 2.58
N GLN A 15 -1.90 -13.17 2.21
CA GLN A 15 -1.28 -14.48 1.99
C GLN A 15 -0.79 -14.68 0.55
N GLU A 16 -1.40 -14.00 -0.43
CA GLU A 16 -1.07 -14.17 -1.85
C GLU A 16 -0.26 -13.01 -2.43
N ALA A 17 -0.78 -11.78 -2.41
CA ALA A 17 -0.17 -10.66 -3.12
C ALA A 17 1.13 -10.17 -2.45
N VAL A 18 1.11 -9.93 -1.13
CA VAL A 18 2.27 -9.43 -0.39
C VAL A 18 3.48 -10.38 -0.50
N PRO A 19 3.35 -11.71 -0.28
CA PRO A 19 4.48 -12.63 -0.43
C PRO A 19 5.02 -12.69 -1.86
N ARG A 20 4.14 -12.59 -2.88
CA ARG A 20 4.58 -12.52 -4.28
C ARG A 20 5.36 -11.25 -4.57
N ILE A 21 4.90 -10.09 -4.09
CA ILE A 21 5.62 -8.82 -4.22
C ILE A 21 7.01 -8.94 -3.56
N ARG A 22 7.06 -9.43 -2.32
CA ARG A 22 8.32 -9.65 -1.60
C ARG A 22 9.26 -10.59 -2.36
N HIS A 23 8.74 -11.68 -2.91
CA HIS A 23 9.52 -12.60 -3.72
C HIS A 23 10.07 -11.91 -4.98
N CYS A 24 9.24 -11.22 -5.75
CA CYS A 24 9.69 -10.51 -6.95
C CYS A 24 10.76 -9.46 -6.65
N VAL A 25 10.59 -8.69 -5.58
CA VAL A 25 11.57 -7.68 -5.16
C VAL A 25 12.88 -8.33 -4.68
N SER A 26 12.82 -9.51 -4.05
CA SER A 26 14.03 -10.23 -3.60
C SER A 26 14.93 -10.72 -4.74
N LEU A 27 14.42 -10.75 -5.98
CA LEU A 27 15.19 -11.11 -7.17
C LEU A 27 15.98 -9.94 -7.76
N LEU A 28 15.85 -8.74 -7.19
CA LEU A 28 16.37 -7.50 -7.74
C LEU A 28 17.41 -6.88 -6.81
N THR A 29 18.41 -6.26 -7.42
CA THR A 29 19.31 -5.35 -6.69
C THR A 29 18.59 -4.05 -6.33
N GLU A 30 19.09 -3.34 -5.34
CA GLU A 30 18.56 -2.01 -4.95
C GLU A 30 18.53 -1.03 -6.14
N ALA A 31 19.59 -1.03 -6.96
CA ALA A 31 19.64 -0.19 -8.16
C ALA A 31 18.52 -0.51 -9.15
N GLN A 32 18.20 -1.80 -9.35
CA GLN A 32 17.09 -2.21 -10.22
C GLN A 32 15.71 -1.87 -9.64
N VAL A 33 15.55 -1.90 -8.31
CA VAL A 33 14.30 -1.53 -7.65
C VAL A 33 13.98 -0.04 -7.86
N TRP A 34 15.01 0.81 -7.82
CA TRP A 34 14.89 2.25 -8.05
C TRP A 34 15.00 2.68 -9.52
N GLN A 35 15.34 1.75 -10.42
CA GLN A 35 15.50 2.06 -11.83
C GLN A 35 14.14 2.43 -12.47
N ARG A 36 14.13 3.54 -13.21
CA ARG A 36 13.02 3.89 -14.12
C ARG A 36 13.38 3.45 -15.54
N PRO A 37 12.53 2.65 -16.21
CA PRO A 37 12.79 2.26 -17.61
C PRO A 37 12.84 3.46 -18.58
N ASN A 38 12.08 4.51 -18.28
CA ASN A 38 12.09 5.81 -18.97
C ASN A 38 11.43 6.87 -18.06
N ALA A 39 11.43 8.13 -18.51
CA ALA A 39 10.90 9.26 -17.75
C ALA A 39 9.39 9.21 -17.46
N HIS A 40 8.64 8.37 -18.18
CA HIS A 40 7.18 8.21 -18.01
C HIS A 40 6.81 6.98 -17.19
N CYS A 41 7.78 6.14 -16.83
CA CYS A 41 7.56 4.95 -16.03
C CYS A 41 7.95 5.19 -14.57
N ASN A 42 7.18 4.59 -13.66
CA ASN A 42 7.52 4.51 -12.24
C ASN A 42 8.53 3.39 -12.00
N SER A 43 9.44 3.59 -11.06
CA SER A 43 10.28 2.51 -10.55
C SER A 43 9.46 1.54 -9.69
N ILE A 44 10.02 0.37 -9.37
CA ILE A 44 9.39 -0.56 -8.44
C ILE A 44 9.27 0.06 -7.05
N ALA A 45 10.25 0.85 -6.61
CA ALA A 45 10.17 1.60 -5.37
C ALA A 45 8.99 2.57 -5.35
N ASN A 46 8.75 3.32 -6.44
CA ASN A 46 7.58 4.21 -6.54
C ASN A 46 6.27 3.43 -6.45
N LEU A 47 6.19 2.24 -7.07
CA LEU A 47 5.01 1.40 -6.99
C LEU A 47 4.78 0.88 -5.56
N LEU A 48 5.83 0.49 -4.82
CA LEU A 48 5.71 0.08 -3.42
C LEU A 48 5.25 1.22 -2.52
N LEU A 49 5.84 2.42 -2.66
CA LEU A 49 5.40 3.63 -1.97
C LEU A 49 3.93 3.93 -2.27
N HIS A 50 3.55 3.84 -3.54
CA HIS A 50 2.18 4.09 -3.98
C HIS A 50 1.19 3.08 -3.40
N LEU A 51 1.50 1.78 -3.39
CA LEU A 51 0.63 0.76 -2.81
C LEU A 51 0.43 0.98 -1.31
N ALA A 52 1.50 1.27 -0.57
CA ALA A 52 1.40 1.59 0.85
C ALA A 52 0.54 2.85 1.08
N GLY A 53 0.79 3.92 0.34
CA GLY A 53 -0.01 5.16 0.41
C GLY A 53 -1.48 4.94 0.05
N ASN A 54 -1.78 4.13 -0.97
CA ASN A 54 -3.14 3.81 -1.40
C ASN A 54 -3.91 3.02 -0.34
N VAL A 55 -3.32 1.94 0.19
CA VAL A 55 -3.94 1.14 1.25
C VAL A 55 -4.15 1.98 2.52
N ARG A 56 -3.16 2.81 2.88
CA ARG A 56 -3.27 3.72 4.01
C ARG A 56 -4.44 4.69 3.85
N GLN A 57 -4.53 5.39 2.73
CA GLN A 57 -5.61 6.36 2.52
C GLN A 57 -6.98 5.69 2.57
N TRP A 58 -7.19 4.63 1.79
CA TRP A 58 -8.54 4.08 1.62
C TRP A 58 -9.00 3.25 2.80
N ILE A 59 -8.13 2.41 3.36
CA ILE A 59 -8.53 1.45 4.38
C ILE A 59 -8.18 1.98 5.76
N VAL A 60 -6.94 2.43 5.96
CA VAL A 60 -6.49 2.90 7.27
C VAL A 60 -7.19 4.19 7.68
N ALA A 61 -7.11 5.23 6.86
CA ALA A 61 -7.78 6.49 7.13
C ALA A 61 -9.27 6.42 6.81
N GLY A 62 -9.64 5.98 5.60
CA GLY A 62 -11.02 5.99 5.13
C GLY A 62 -11.97 5.11 5.94
N LEU A 63 -11.62 3.83 6.15
CA LEU A 63 -12.47 2.89 6.90
C LEU A 63 -12.09 2.79 8.39
N GLY A 64 -10.81 2.96 8.71
CA GLY A 64 -10.30 2.87 10.08
C GLY A 64 -10.49 4.14 10.90
N GLY A 65 -10.66 5.30 10.24
CA GLY A 65 -10.82 6.61 10.90
C GLY A 65 -9.51 7.27 11.33
N ASP A 66 -8.35 6.71 10.96
CA ASP A 66 -7.05 7.31 11.23
C ASP A 66 -6.84 8.59 10.41
N ALA A 67 -5.90 9.44 10.84
CA ALA A 67 -5.49 10.59 10.05
C ALA A 67 -4.82 10.17 8.73
N ASP A 68 -5.29 10.74 7.61
CA ASP A 68 -4.62 10.58 6.32
C ASP A 68 -3.33 11.40 6.31
N ALA A 69 -2.19 10.71 6.31
CA ALA A 69 -0.85 11.30 6.24
C ALA A 69 -0.16 10.96 4.91
N ARG A 70 -0.94 10.67 3.87
CA ARG A 70 -0.43 10.31 2.55
C ARG A 70 0.27 11.49 1.88
N ASP A 71 1.51 11.27 1.45
CA ASP A 71 2.27 12.19 0.60
C ASP A 71 2.27 11.67 -0.84
N ARG A 72 1.17 11.94 -1.56
CA ARG A 72 0.97 11.44 -2.92
C ARG A 72 2.01 11.97 -3.91
N PRO A 73 2.38 13.26 -3.94
CA PRO A 73 3.44 13.74 -4.83
C PRO A 73 4.74 12.96 -4.64
N ARG A 74 5.14 12.69 -3.39
CA ARG A 74 6.37 11.93 -3.09
C ARG A 74 6.34 10.49 -3.60
N GLU A 75 5.20 9.81 -3.58
CA GLU A 75 5.07 8.44 -4.11
C GLU A 75 5.60 8.31 -5.55
N PHE A 76 5.39 9.35 -6.37
CA PHE A 76 5.74 9.35 -7.79
C PHE A 76 7.03 10.12 -8.11
N ALA A 77 7.34 11.16 -7.33
CA ALA A 77 8.51 12.02 -7.52
C ALA A 77 9.80 11.48 -6.86
N ALA A 78 9.71 10.47 -5.99
CA ALA A 78 10.91 9.88 -5.38
C ALA A 78 11.79 9.20 -6.45
N ASP A 79 13.09 9.50 -6.41
CA ASP A 79 14.14 8.91 -7.24
C ASP A 79 15.27 8.37 -6.36
N ALA A 80 16.10 7.49 -6.94
CA ALA A 80 17.24 6.86 -6.27
C ALA A 80 18.13 7.88 -5.55
N GLY A 81 18.53 7.58 -4.31
CA GLY A 81 19.43 8.43 -3.54
C GLY A 81 19.67 7.89 -2.14
N ALA A 82 20.76 8.32 -1.50
CA ALA A 82 21.17 7.80 -0.19
C ALA A 82 20.16 8.06 0.95
N SER A 83 19.23 9.00 0.76
CA SER A 83 18.15 9.30 1.71
C SER A 83 16.87 8.50 1.45
N GLN A 84 16.84 7.66 0.42
CA GLN A 84 15.67 6.83 0.13
C GLN A 84 15.68 5.54 0.93
N PRO A 85 14.50 4.98 1.25
CA PRO A 85 14.42 3.69 1.89
C PRO A 85 14.96 2.58 0.98
N SER A 86 15.65 1.63 1.61
CA SER A 86 16.09 0.39 0.99
C SER A 86 14.89 -0.49 0.58
N PRO A 87 15.07 -1.46 -0.33
CA PRO A 87 13.99 -2.37 -0.70
C PRO A 87 13.36 -3.14 0.48
N PRO A 88 14.11 -3.62 1.48
CA PRO A 88 13.52 -4.20 2.69
C PRO A 88 12.64 -3.21 3.47
N GLU A 89 13.06 -1.96 3.65
CA GLU A 89 12.28 -0.94 4.35
C GLU A 89 10.97 -0.61 3.61
N LEU A 90 11.01 -0.55 2.27
CA LEU A 90 9.82 -0.38 1.44
C LEU A 90 8.82 -1.54 1.60
N LEU A 91 9.33 -2.77 1.60
CA LEU A 91 8.51 -3.96 1.79
C LEU A 91 7.91 -4.02 3.20
N ASP A 92 8.70 -3.70 4.22
CA ASP A 92 8.23 -3.72 5.60
C ASP A 92 7.19 -2.62 5.87
N ALA A 93 7.33 -1.45 5.23
CA ALA A 93 6.31 -0.40 5.27
C ALA A 93 4.99 -0.83 4.60
N LEU A 94 5.07 -1.52 3.46
CA LEU A 94 3.90 -2.10 2.80
C LEU A 94 3.24 -3.17 3.69
N ASP A 95 4.02 -4.09 4.25
CA ASP A 95 3.54 -5.17 5.13
C ASP A 95 2.85 -4.61 6.37
N ALA A 96 3.46 -3.61 7.03
CA ALA A 96 2.87 -2.95 8.20
C ALA A 96 1.52 -2.31 7.86
N THR A 97 1.45 -1.62 6.72
CA THR A 97 0.22 -0.96 6.25
C THR A 97 -0.87 -1.98 5.92
N VAL A 98 -0.53 -3.07 5.24
CA VAL A 98 -1.46 -4.15 4.89
C VAL A 98 -1.94 -4.90 6.14
N ARG A 99 -1.08 -5.13 7.14
CA ARG A 99 -1.48 -5.71 8.43
C ARG A 99 -2.48 -4.83 9.16
N GLN A 100 -2.22 -3.52 9.19
CA GLN A 100 -3.16 -2.56 9.78
C GLN A 100 -4.51 -2.59 9.05
N ALA A 101 -4.49 -2.62 7.72
CA ALA A 101 -5.68 -2.75 6.89
C ALA A 101 -6.45 -4.05 7.15
N SER A 102 -5.77 -5.20 7.26
CA SER A 102 -6.41 -6.49 7.59
C SER A 102 -7.12 -6.42 8.94
N ALA A 103 -6.47 -5.83 9.97
CA ALA A 103 -7.07 -5.64 11.29
C ALA A 103 -8.30 -4.70 11.29
N ILE A 104 -8.36 -3.75 10.36
CA ILE A 104 -9.54 -2.88 10.16
C ILE A 104 -10.66 -3.68 9.50
N ILE A 105 -10.36 -4.36 8.40
CA ILE A 105 -11.35 -5.11 7.62
C ILE A 105 -11.98 -6.22 8.48
N ALA A 106 -11.19 -6.90 9.31
CA ALA A 106 -11.67 -7.95 10.21
C ALA A 106 -12.70 -7.48 11.25
N ARG A 107 -12.72 -6.18 11.58
CA ARG A 107 -13.65 -5.60 12.56
C ARG A 107 -14.81 -4.82 11.96
N LEU A 108 -14.90 -4.73 10.63
CA LEU A 108 -15.97 -3.97 9.98
C LEU A 108 -17.33 -4.62 10.23
N THR A 109 -18.32 -3.80 10.60
CA THR A 109 -19.71 -4.23 10.71
C THR A 109 -20.41 -4.19 9.35
N PRO A 110 -21.52 -4.93 9.17
CA PRO A 110 -22.34 -4.82 7.96
C PRO A 110 -22.79 -3.39 7.66
N GLU A 111 -23.12 -2.60 8.68
CA GLU A 111 -23.55 -1.21 8.53
C GLU A 111 -22.40 -0.34 8.01
N GLN A 112 -21.18 -0.55 8.50
CA GLN A 112 -19.99 0.14 8.02
C GLN A 112 -19.66 -0.21 6.57
N LEU A 113 -19.92 -1.46 6.14
CA LEU A 113 -19.71 -1.88 4.74
C LEU A 113 -20.72 -1.25 3.77
N LEU A 114 -21.91 -0.90 4.26
CA LEU A 114 -22.98 -0.29 3.47
C LEU A 114 -22.99 1.24 3.56
N ALA A 115 -22.17 1.81 4.44
CA ALA A 115 -22.06 3.25 4.62
C ALA A 115 -21.42 3.92 3.38
N THR A 116 -21.80 5.17 3.14
CA THR A 116 -21.17 6.01 2.12
C THR A 116 -19.96 6.71 2.74
N TYR A 117 -18.80 6.55 2.13
CA TYR A 117 -17.58 7.26 2.53
C TYR A 117 -17.29 8.36 1.50
N PRO A 118 -16.87 9.55 1.95
CA PRO A 118 -16.48 10.61 1.04
C PRO A 118 -15.28 10.15 0.20
N PHE A 119 -15.40 10.32 -1.12
CA PHE A 119 -14.30 10.03 -2.04
C PHE A 119 -13.17 11.05 -1.81
N GLN A 120 -12.01 10.58 -1.35
CA GLN A 120 -10.80 11.41 -1.27
C GLN A 120 -10.09 11.44 -2.64
N GLY A 121 -10.77 12.06 -3.62
CA GLY A 121 -10.26 12.31 -4.96
C GLY A 121 -9.32 13.51 -5.00
N GLY A 122 -8.03 13.25 -5.14
CA GLY A 122 -6.92 14.21 -5.05
C GLY A 122 -7.17 15.61 -5.62
N ALA A 123 -7.12 16.59 -4.72
CA ALA A 123 -6.72 17.97 -5.00
C ALA A 123 -5.62 18.34 -3.98
N SER A 124 -4.40 17.85 -4.24
CA SER A 124 -3.16 18.25 -3.57
C SER A 124 -1.98 17.82 -4.42
#